data_AF-A0A0R1M025-F1
#
_entry.id   AF-A0A0R1M025-F1
#
_cell.length_a   1.000
_cell.length_b   1.000
_cell.length_c   1.000
_cell.angle_alpha   90.00
_cell.angle_beta   90.00
_cell.angle_gamma   90.00
#
_symmetry.space_group_name_H-M   'P 1'
#
loop_
_entity.id
_entity.type
_entity.pdbx_description
1 polymer ?
#
loop_
_entity_poly.entity_id
_entity_poly.type
_entity_poly.pdbx_seq_one_letter_code
_entity_poly.pdbx_strand_id
1 'polypeptide(L)'
;MQRQMKWITQVLLILLIVLNGLIMETAVARAAETPFGQYRFSTPTTTIQISGSAYYQSVWKSAIKAWNKTGVFTFKVVKSSPVKAKGWSNTTTELGISGQTQLVSSGQQIKSAVARINTGVFKYYKYSKASRIIVAEHELGHVIGLNHSSSQKSVMYYKNRYVGIQAADIASVRNHYAKPLLLTSGFVTTQLDNTVTMVWCNR
;
A
#
# COMPACT_ATOMS: atom_id res chain seq x y z
N MET A 1 60.12 36.62 6.17
CA MET A 1 59.52 35.77 5.11
C MET A 1 58.79 34.53 5.65
N GLN A 2 59.35 33.75 6.59
CA GLN A 2 58.72 32.50 7.08
C GLN A 2 57.37 32.66 7.80
N ARG A 3 57.10 33.78 8.49
CA ARG A 3 55.84 33.97 9.23
C ARG A 3 54.64 34.22 8.31
N GLN A 4 54.84 34.94 7.20
CA GLN A 4 53.83 35.18 6.16
C GLN A 4 53.46 33.89 5.42
N MET A 5 54.45 33.01 5.18
CA MET A 5 54.26 31.75 4.46
C MET A 5 53.44 30.71 5.24
N LYS A 6 53.55 30.71 6.59
CA LYS A 6 52.74 29.84 7.48
C LYS A 6 51.26 30.25 7.55
N TRP A 7 50.98 31.55 7.45
CA TRP A 7 49.61 32.07 7.44
C TRP A 7 48.90 31.73 6.12
N ILE A 8 49.61 31.84 4.99
CA ILE A 8 49.06 31.50 3.67
C ILE A 8 48.77 30.00 3.56
N THR A 9 49.64 29.13 4.08
CA THR A 9 49.40 27.67 4.09
C THR A 9 48.26 27.26 5.03
N GLN A 10 48.10 27.91 6.19
CA GLN A 10 46.97 27.64 7.09
C GLN A 10 45.62 28.09 6.51
N VAL A 11 45.57 29.23 5.82
CA VAL A 11 44.33 29.70 5.16
C VAL A 11 43.95 28.80 3.99
N LEU A 12 44.91 28.33 3.19
CA LEU A 12 44.66 27.38 2.10
C LEU A 12 44.17 26.02 2.59
N LEU A 13 44.69 25.51 3.72
CA LEU A 13 44.21 24.25 4.32
C LEU A 13 42.77 24.37 4.85
N ILE A 14 42.41 25.51 5.45
CA ILE A 14 41.04 25.75 5.94
C ILE A 14 40.08 25.90 4.75
N LEU A 15 40.47 26.57 3.67
CA LEU A 15 39.65 26.69 2.46
C LEU A 15 39.40 25.33 1.78
N LEU A 16 40.41 24.45 1.75
CA LEU A 16 40.28 23.09 1.22
C LEU A 16 39.36 22.19 2.07
N ILE A 17 39.32 22.38 3.39
CA ILE A 17 38.40 21.66 4.28
C ILE A 17 36.96 22.16 4.09
N VAL A 18 36.76 23.46 3.89
CA VAL A 18 35.42 24.03 3.63
C VAL A 18 34.90 23.65 2.23
N LEU A 19 35.78 23.53 1.22
CA LEU A 19 35.40 23.10 -0.12
C LEU A 19 35.02 21.60 -0.20
N ASN A 20 35.61 20.75 0.65
CA ASN A 20 35.27 19.33 0.74
C ASN A 20 34.14 19.02 1.75
N GLY A 21 33.82 19.96 2.65
CA GLY A 21 32.79 19.79 3.68
C GLY A 21 31.35 20.16 3.25
N LEU A 22 31.17 20.66 2.03
CA LEU A 22 29.86 21.10 1.51
C LEU A 22 29.14 20.07 0.63
N ILE A 23 29.53 18.79 0.72
CA ILE A 23 28.69 17.68 0.29
C ILE A 23 28.30 16.90 1.54
N MET A 24 27.59 17.59 2.45
CA MET A 24 26.63 16.87 3.28
C MET A 24 25.60 16.33 2.29
N GLU A 25 25.84 15.12 1.79
CA GLU A 25 24.78 14.26 1.28
C GLU A 25 23.76 14.20 2.40
N THR A 26 22.73 15.05 2.32
CA THR A 26 21.53 14.84 3.07
C THR A 26 20.97 13.54 2.53
N ALA A 27 21.40 12.42 3.12
CA ALA A 27 20.68 11.18 3.05
C ALA A 27 19.34 11.48 3.73
N VAL A 28 18.43 12.07 2.96
CA VAL A 28 17.03 12.16 3.33
C VAL A 28 16.64 10.71 3.49
N ALA A 29 16.54 10.26 4.74
CA ALA A 29 16.19 8.90 5.07
C ALA A 29 14.86 8.62 4.35
N ARG A 30 14.94 7.92 3.21
CA ARG A 30 13.77 7.53 2.44
C ARG A 30 12.92 6.73 3.40
N ALA A 31 11.70 7.20 3.66
CA ALA A 31 10.77 6.46 4.51
C ALA A 31 10.76 5.00 4.03
N ALA A 32 10.97 4.07 4.96
CA ALA A 32 11.01 2.65 4.64
C ALA A 32 9.80 2.29 3.78
N GLU A 33 10.06 1.71 2.61
CA GLU A 33 9.01 1.36 1.66
C GLU A 33 8.02 0.39 2.31
N THR A 34 6.74 0.58 1.99
CA THR A 34 5.70 -0.34 2.45
C THR A 34 5.94 -1.72 1.83
N PRO A 35 6.00 -2.80 2.64
CA PRO A 35 6.24 -4.13 2.09
C PRO A 35 5.15 -4.54 1.09
N PHE A 36 5.48 -5.38 0.11
CA PHE A 36 4.51 -6.00 -0.80
C PHE A 36 4.72 -7.52 -0.87
N GLY A 37 3.64 -8.24 -1.16
CA GLY A 37 3.65 -9.69 -1.29
C GLY A 37 4.11 -10.16 -2.67
N GLN A 38 4.15 -11.48 -2.84
CA GLN A 38 4.51 -12.11 -4.12
C GLN A 38 3.42 -12.01 -5.20
N TYR A 39 2.18 -11.69 -4.83
CA TYR A 39 1.05 -11.67 -5.74
C TYR A 39 0.76 -10.26 -6.28
N ARG A 40 0.43 -10.15 -7.57
CA ARG A 40 -0.06 -8.91 -8.19
C ARG A 40 -0.93 -9.18 -9.41
N PHE A 41 -1.69 -8.18 -9.86
CA PHE A 41 -2.28 -8.23 -11.20
C PHE A 41 -1.17 -8.16 -12.26
N SER A 42 -1.44 -8.68 -13.46
CA SER A 42 -0.47 -8.67 -14.56
C SER A 42 -0.08 -7.25 -14.98
N THR A 43 -1.02 -6.31 -14.88
CA THR A 43 -0.85 -4.87 -15.16
C THR A 43 -1.33 -4.05 -13.97
N PRO A 44 -0.91 -2.77 -13.81
CA PRO A 44 -1.35 -1.89 -12.71
C PRO A 44 -2.78 -1.37 -12.92
N THR A 45 -3.68 -2.22 -13.41
CA THR A 45 -5.10 -1.92 -13.56
C THR A 45 -5.95 -3.16 -13.29
N THR A 46 -7.13 -2.96 -12.71
CA THR A 46 -8.14 -4.00 -12.61
C THR A 46 -9.54 -3.40 -12.63
N THR A 47 -10.55 -4.22 -12.93
CA THR A 47 -11.95 -3.83 -12.72
C THR A 47 -12.36 -4.16 -11.29
N ILE A 48 -13.36 -3.48 -10.74
CA ILE A 48 -13.87 -3.75 -9.40
C ILE A 48 -15.38 -3.59 -9.34
N GLN A 49 -16.06 -4.53 -8.70
CA GLN A 49 -17.48 -4.46 -8.38
C GLN A 49 -17.65 -3.99 -6.93
N ILE A 50 -18.49 -2.99 -6.71
CA ILE A 50 -18.82 -2.47 -5.38
C ILE A 50 -20.24 -2.90 -5.02
N SER A 51 -20.44 -3.38 -3.79
CA SER A 51 -21.77 -3.72 -3.26
C SER A 51 -22.01 -3.18 -1.86
N GLY A 52 -23.25 -3.24 -1.40
CA GLY A 52 -23.71 -2.69 -0.13
C GLY A 52 -24.57 -1.43 -0.28
N SER A 53 -24.89 -0.77 0.83
CA SER A 53 -25.72 0.44 0.84
C SER A 53 -25.06 1.59 0.08
N ALA A 54 -25.87 2.56 -0.38
CA ALA A 54 -25.36 3.75 -1.09
C ALA A 54 -24.25 4.48 -0.30
N TYR A 55 -24.38 4.54 1.03
CA TYR A 55 -23.35 5.09 1.91
C TYR A 55 -22.02 4.33 1.78
N TYR A 56 -22.01 3.00 1.91
CA TYR A 56 -20.77 2.23 1.82
C TYR A 56 -20.21 2.13 0.40
N GLN A 57 -21.07 2.21 -0.62
CA GLN A 57 -20.59 2.43 -1.98
C GLN A 57 -19.83 3.75 -2.11
N SER A 58 -20.28 4.82 -1.44
CA SER A 58 -19.55 6.10 -1.43
C SER A 58 -18.19 6.03 -0.73
N VAL A 59 -18.07 5.21 0.33
CA VAL A 59 -16.81 4.96 1.03
C VAL A 59 -15.81 4.28 0.09
N TRP A 60 -16.20 3.18 -0.55
CA TRP A 60 -15.35 2.46 -1.51
C TRP A 60 -14.97 3.32 -2.72
N LYS A 61 -15.92 4.07 -3.28
CA LYS A 61 -15.65 4.99 -4.39
C LYS A 61 -14.62 6.06 -4.02
N SER A 62 -14.63 6.53 -2.77
CA SER A 62 -13.65 7.52 -2.29
C SER A 62 -12.25 6.91 -2.17
N ALA A 63 -12.14 5.71 -1.60
CA ALA A 63 -10.86 4.99 -1.51
C ALA A 63 -10.30 4.62 -2.90
N ILE A 64 -11.15 4.18 -3.82
CA ILE A 64 -10.79 3.94 -5.23
C ILE A 64 -10.28 5.23 -5.89
N LYS A 65 -10.97 6.35 -5.69
CA LYS A 65 -10.54 7.65 -6.21
C LYS A 65 -9.18 8.05 -5.64
N ALA A 66 -8.92 7.80 -4.36
CA ALA A 66 -7.65 8.09 -3.71
C ALA A 66 -6.50 7.30 -4.36
N TRP A 67 -6.64 5.98 -4.51
CA TRP A 67 -5.66 5.15 -5.22
C TRP A 67 -5.49 5.55 -6.68
N ASN A 68 -6.58 5.75 -7.43
CA ASN A 68 -6.50 6.16 -8.84
C ASN A 68 -5.78 7.50 -9.01
N LYS A 69 -5.96 8.44 -8.09
CA LYS A 69 -5.30 9.76 -8.12
C LYS A 69 -3.77 9.67 -8.00
N THR A 70 -3.24 8.60 -7.40
CA THR A 70 -1.78 8.41 -7.27
C THR A 70 -1.10 8.09 -8.61
N GLY A 71 -1.85 7.61 -9.60
CA GLY A 71 -1.34 7.19 -10.91
C GLY A 71 -0.55 5.88 -10.94
N VAL A 72 -0.29 5.23 -9.79
CA VAL A 72 0.48 3.96 -9.75
C VAL A 72 -0.38 2.72 -9.91
N PHE A 73 -1.70 2.83 -9.75
CA PHE A 73 -2.66 1.76 -10.01
C PHE A 73 -4.03 2.33 -10.37
N THR A 74 -4.78 1.65 -11.25
CA THR A 74 -6.12 2.06 -11.65
C THR A 74 -7.18 0.98 -11.38
N PHE A 75 -8.17 1.31 -10.55
CA PHE A 75 -9.41 0.57 -10.42
C PHE A 75 -10.51 1.13 -11.32
N LYS A 76 -11.16 0.27 -12.10
CA LYS A 76 -12.33 0.63 -12.94
C LYS A 76 -13.60 0.02 -12.36
N VAL A 77 -14.52 0.87 -11.89
CA VAL A 77 -15.78 0.40 -11.29
C VAL A 77 -16.70 -0.17 -12.38
N VAL A 78 -17.15 -1.40 -12.20
CA VAL A 78 -18.04 -2.12 -13.13
C VAL A 78 -19.15 -2.88 -12.38
N LYS A 79 -20.18 -3.33 -13.09
CA LYS A 79 -21.29 -4.08 -12.50
C LYS A 79 -20.92 -5.53 -12.12
N SER A 80 -20.00 -6.14 -12.86
CA SER A 80 -19.52 -7.51 -12.63
C SER A 80 -18.00 -7.56 -12.74
N SER A 81 -17.33 -8.06 -11.70
CA SER A 81 -15.88 -8.20 -11.66
C SER A 81 -15.48 -9.36 -10.73
N PRO A 82 -14.37 -10.06 -11.01
CA PRO A 82 -13.77 -10.98 -10.06
C PRO A 82 -13.19 -10.27 -8.83
N VAL A 83 -12.95 -8.95 -8.89
CA VAL A 83 -12.53 -8.14 -7.75
C VAL A 83 -13.74 -7.47 -7.13
N LYS A 84 -13.96 -7.69 -5.83
CA LYS A 84 -15.17 -7.25 -5.12
C LYS A 84 -14.81 -6.41 -3.92
N ALA A 85 -15.49 -5.27 -3.75
CA ALA A 85 -15.45 -4.42 -2.58
C ALA A 85 -16.83 -4.43 -1.91
N LYS A 86 -16.92 -4.93 -0.67
CA LYS A 86 -18.20 -5.11 0.02
C LYS A 86 -18.12 -4.86 1.52
N GLY A 87 -19.27 -4.81 2.19
CA GLY A 87 -19.34 -4.76 3.65
C GLY A 87 -19.63 -6.12 4.26
N TRP A 88 -19.36 -6.26 5.56
CA TRP A 88 -19.99 -7.25 6.43
C TRP A 88 -20.28 -6.63 7.80
N SER A 89 -20.98 -7.33 8.68
CA SER A 89 -21.23 -6.88 10.04
C SER A 89 -21.10 -8.05 10.99
N ASN A 90 -20.04 -8.05 11.81
CA ASN A 90 -19.89 -8.99 12.92
C ASN A 90 -19.20 -8.26 14.08
N THR A 91 -19.90 -8.13 15.20
CA THR A 91 -19.39 -7.51 16.44
C THR A 91 -19.28 -8.50 17.59
N THR A 92 -19.69 -9.75 17.40
CA THR A 92 -19.71 -10.77 18.45
C THR A 92 -18.35 -11.44 18.56
N THR A 93 -17.80 -11.92 17.43
CA THR A 93 -16.51 -12.62 17.40
C THR A 93 -15.41 -11.83 16.68
N GLU A 94 -15.77 -10.77 15.95
CA GLU A 94 -14.84 -10.02 15.08
C GLU A 94 -14.75 -8.54 15.45
N LEU A 95 -15.00 -8.19 16.72
CA LEU A 95 -14.98 -6.80 17.18
C LEU A 95 -13.59 -6.13 17.04
N GLY A 96 -12.53 -6.93 16.96
CA GLY A 96 -11.16 -6.47 16.73
C GLY A 96 -10.78 -6.29 15.26
N ILE A 97 -11.66 -6.60 14.30
CA ILE A 97 -11.34 -6.67 12.88
C ILE A 97 -12.15 -5.62 12.11
N SER A 98 -11.49 -4.57 11.62
CA SER A 98 -12.14 -3.50 10.86
C SER A 98 -12.22 -3.77 9.35
N GLY A 99 -11.35 -4.63 8.85
CA GLY A 99 -11.23 -4.93 7.42
C GLY A 99 -10.60 -6.30 7.18
N GLN A 100 -10.86 -6.83 5.99
CA GLN A 100 -10.38 -8.14 5.58
C GLN A 100 -10.25 -8.19 4.07
N THR A 101 -9.12 -8.71 3.58
CA THR A 101 -8.88 -8.92 2.16
C THR A 101 -8.55 -10.37 1.88
N GLN A 102 -9.21 -10.93 0.87
CA GLN A 102 -8.97 -12.27 0.34
C GLN A 102 -8.44 -12.16 -1.08
N LEU A 103 -7.37 -12.87 -1.40
CA LEU A 103 -6.83 -12.99 -2.76
C LEU A 103 -6.93 -14.43 -3.25
N VAL A 104 -7.23 -14.61 -4.53
CA VAL A 104 -7.08 -15.87 -5.25
C VAL A 104 -6.12 -15.64 -6.40
N SER A 105 -5.05 -16.43 -6.44
CA SER A 105 -4.00 -16.36 -7.45
C SER A 105 -3.85 -17.66 -8.23
N SER A 106 -3.22 -17.55 -9.40
CA SER A 106 -2.65 -18.68 -10.13
C SER A 106 -1.20 -18.32 -10.42
N GLY A 107 -0.25 -19.05 -9.81
CA GLY A 107 1.12 -18.58 -9.65
C GLY A 107 1.16 -17.23 -8.92
N GLN A 108 1.96 -16.27 -9.42
CA GLN A 108 2.04 -14.91 -8.86
C GLN A 108 0.90 -13.98 -9.34
N GLN A 109 0.06 -14.42 -10.27
CA GLN A 109 -0.99 -13.57 -10.83
C GLN A 109 -2.26 -13.62 -9.99
N ILE A 110 -2.70 -12.47 -9.47
CA ILE A 110 -4.03 -12.32 -8.87
C ILE A 110 -5.10 -12.50 -9.95
N LYS A 111 -6.02 -13.43 -9.72
CA LYS A 111 -7.16 -13.72 -10.60
C LYS A 111 -8.46 -13.14 -10.05
N SER A 112 -8.64 -13.15 -8.73
CA SER A 112 -9.78 -12.53 -8.06
C SER A 112 -9.39 -12.03 -6.67
N ALA A 113 -10.18 -11.09 -6.15
CA ALA A 113 -9.95 -10.55 -4.81
C ALA A 113 -11.27 -10.09 -4.18
N VAL A 114 -11.36 -10.18 -2.85
CA VAL A 114 -12.51 -9.70 -2.09
C VAL A 114 -12.01 -8.83 -0.94
N ALA A 115 -12.16 -7.53 -1.08
CA ALA A 115 -11.95 -6.55 -0.02
C ALA A 115 -13.26 -6.33 0.74
N ARG A 116 -13.19 -6.37 2.07
CA ARG A 116 -14.33 -6.18 2.95
C ARG A 116 -14.03 -5.15 4.02
N ILE A 117 -15.07 -4.43 4.46
CA ILE A 117 -15.04 -3.57 5.65
C ILE A 117 -16.10 -4.00 6.67
N ASN A 118 -15.75 -4.02 7.96
CA ASN A 118 -16.66 -4.42 9.04
C ASN A 118 -17.52 -3.23 9.49
N THR A 119 -18.69 -3.15 8.87
CA THR A 119 -19.69 -2.09 9.12
C THR A 119 -20.23 -2.12 10.55
N GLY A 120 -20.20 -3.28 11.22
CA GLY A 120 -20.57 -3.45 12.61
C GLY A 120 -19.57 -2.78 13.55
N VAL A 121 -18.27 -3.05 13.35
CA VAL A 121 -17.17 -2.39 14.09
C VAL A 121 -17.19 -0.88 13.89
N PHE A 122 -17.43 -0.41 12.66
CA PHE A 122 -17.55 1.02 12.39
C PHE A 122 -18.68 1.69 13.17
N LYS A 123 -19.83 1.01 13.31
CA LYS A 123 -20.97 1.51 14.10
C LYS A 123 -20.66 1.47 15.59
N TYR A 124 -20.18 0.33 16.08
CA TYR A 124 -19.89 0.10 17.50
C TYR A 124 -18.89 1.13 18.04
N TYR A 125 -17.83 1.42 17.28
CA TYR A 125 -16.79 2.36 17.67
C TYR A 125 -16.92 3.75 17.05
N LYS A 126 -18.06 4.04 16.43
CA LYS A 126 -18.41 5.37 15.90
C LYS A 126 -17.34 5.95 14.95
N TYR A 127 -16.82 5.13 14.03
CA TYR A 127 -15.82 5.60 13.07
C TYR A 127 -16.40 6.71 12.20
N SER A 128 -15.62 7.78 12.03
CA SER A 128 -15.93 8.87 11.11
C SER A 128 -15.95 8.38 9.67
N LYS A 129 -16.58 9.13 8.75
CA LYS A 129 -16.54 8.81 7.32
C LYS A 129 -15.10 8.74 6.80
N ALA A 130 -14.23 9.65 7.23
CA ALA A 130 -12.82 9.68 6.86
C ALA A 130 -12.08 8.41 7.30
N SER A 131 -12.27 7.97 8.55
CA SER A 131 -11.66 6.73 9.05
C SER A 131 -12.15 5.50 8.29
N ARG A 132 -13.43 5.44 7.91
CA ARG A 132 -13.96 4.34 7.09
C ARG A 132 -13.35 4.33 5.68
N ILE A 133 -13.12 5.51 5.10
CA ILE A 133 -12.43 5.65 3.81
C ILE A 133 -10.99 5.15 3.93
N ILE A 134 -10.27 5.52 5.00
CA ILE A 134 -8.89 5.08 5.22
C ILE A 134 -8.79 3.56 5.40
N VAL A 135 -9.72 2.94 6.13
CA VAL A 135 -9.77 1.45 6.21
C VAL A 135 -10.04 0.86 4.82
N ALA A 136 -10.93 1.45 4.01
CA ALA A 136 -11.14 1.00 2.65
C ALA A 136 -9.91 1.21 1.74
N GLU A 137 -9.14 2.30 1.92
CA GLU A 137 -7.86 2.51 1.24
C GLU A 137 -6.85 1.42 1.60
N HIS A 138 -6.77 1.06 2.88
CA HIS A 138 -5.93 -0.03 3.39
C HIS A 138 -6.27 -1.37 2.73
N GLU A 139 -7.55 -1.77 2.73
CA GLU A 139 -7.96 -3.03 2.07
C GLU A 139 -7.67 -3.03 0.57
N LEU A 140 -7.85 -1.90 -0.12
CA LEU A 140 -7.46 -1.79 -1.53
C LEU A 140 -5.94 -1.88 -1.72
N GLY A 141 -5.16 -1.42 -0.75
CA GLY A 141 -3.70 -1.63 -0.71
C GLY A 141 -3.33 -3.11 -0.72
N HIS A 142 -4.03 -3.95 0.05
CA HIS A 142 -3.87 -5.40 -0.03
C HIS A 142 -4.29 -5.97 -1.39
N VAL A 143 -5.41 -5.48 -1.96
CA VAL A 143 -5.86 -5.92 -3.30
C VAL A 143 -4.79 -5.67 -4.37
N ILE A 144 -4.05 -4.57 -4.30
CA ILE A 144 -2.98 -4.26 -5.27
C ILE A 144 -1.63 -4.93 -4.94
N GLY A 145 -1.55 -5.68 -3.84
CA GLY A 145 -0.39 -6.50 -3.48
C GLY A 145 0.49 -5.95 -2.34
N LEU A 146 0.09 -4.86 -1.67
CA LEU A 146 0.82 -4.38 -0.48
C LEU A 146 0.56 -5.28 0.73
N ASN A 147 1.57 -5.45 1.57
CA ASN A 147 1.50 -6.06 2.88
C ASN A 147 1.45 -4.98 3.96
N HIS A 148 1.27 -5.39 5.22
CA HIS A 148 1.32 -4.46 6.34
C HIS A 148 2.68 -3.75 6.44
N SER A 149 2.63 -2.44 6.68
CA SER A 149 3.79 -1.65 7.07
C SER A 149 3.94 -1.64 8.59
N SER A 150 5.18 -1.65 9.08
CA SER A 150 5.50 -1.38 10.49
C SER A 150 5.39 0.11 10.85
N SER A 151 5.38 1.00 9.85
CA SER A 151 5.31 2.44 10.04
C SER A 151 3.87 2.91 10.26
N GLN A 152 3.60 3.56 11.39
CA GLN A 152 2.31 4.20 11.67
C GLN A 152 1.97 5.34 10.70
N LYS A 153 2.95 5.80 9.92
CA LYS A 153 2.80 6.80 8.86
C LYS A 153 2.54 6.16 7.50
N SER A 154 1.94 4.98 7.44
CA SER A 154 1.58 4.32 6.18
C SER A 154 0.10 3.99 6.21
N VAL A 155 -0.58 4.06 5.06
CA VAL A 155 -1.96 3.59 4.97
C VAL A 155 -2.05 2.11 5.36
N MET A 156 -0.99 1.35 5.11
CA MET A 156 -0.84 -0.09 5.36
C MET A 156 -0.42 -0.44 6.79
N TYR A 157 -0.39 0.50 7.75
CA TYR A 157 -0.22 0.11 9.15
C TYR A 157 -1.44 -0.68 9.65
N TYR A 158 -1.20 -1.84 10.26
CA TYR A 158 -2.24 -2.85 10.55
C TYR A 158 -3.37 -2.43 11.49
N LYS A 159 -3.24 -1.29 12.20
CA LYS A 159 -4.27 -0.66 13.06
C LYS A 159 -4.71 0.72 12.56
N ASN A 160 -4.39 1.05 11.31
CA ASN A 160 -4.54 2.40 10.81
C ASN A 160 -6.01 2.72 10.49
N ARG A 161 -6.40 3.92 10.91
CA ARG A 161 -7.67 4.56 10.55
C ARG A 161 -7.58 6.08 10.47
N TYR A 162 -6.35 6.61 10.42
CA TYR A 162 -6.05 8.04 10.55
C TYR A 162 -5.12 8.57 9.44
N VAL A 163 -4.27 7.72 8.88
CA VAL A 163 -3.29 8.10 7.84
C VAL A 163 -3.75 7.54 6.50
N GLY A 164 -4.04 8.39 5.51
CA GLY A 164 -4.35 7.95 4.14
C GLY A 164 -3.11 7.48 3.39
N ILE A 165 -3.23 7.20 2.09
CA ILE A 165 -2.11 6.78 1.22
C ILE A 165 -0.92 7.75 1.31
N GLN A 166 0.28 7.22 1.57
CA GLN A 166 1.51 8.01 1.68
C GLN A 166 2.49 7.74 0.54
N ALA A 167 3.52 8.58 0.41
CA ALA A 167 4.53 8.47 -0.64
C ALA A 167 5.25 7.11 -0.63
N ALA A 168 5.51 6.53 0.54
CA ALA A 168 6.10 5.19 0.68
C ALA A 168 5.20 4.10 0.09
N ASP A 169 3.88 4.18 0.30
CA ASP A 169 2.91 3.24 -0.26
C ASP A 169 2.89 3.34 -1.81
N ILE A 170 2.90 4.56 -2.33
CA ILE A 170 2.92 4.84 -3.78
C ILE A 170 4.20 4.31 -4.43
N ALA A 171 5.36 4.53 -3.80
CA ALA A 171 6.64 4.03 -4.28
C ALA A 171 6.66 2.51 -4.34
N SER A 172 6.18 1.83 -3.30
CA SER A 172 6.09 0.37 -3.24
C SER A 172 5.25 -0.22 -4.37
N VAL A 173 4.07 0.35 -4.64
CA VAL A 173 3.22 -0.12 -5.76
C VAL A 173 3.95 0.06 -7.08
N ARG A 174 4.55 1.24 -7.33
CA ARG A 174 5.31 1.48 -8.56
C ARG A 174 6.43 0.47 -8.74
N ASN A 175 7.19 0.20 -7.68
CA ASN A 175 8.29 -0.76 -7.71
C ASN A 175 7.81 -2.19 -7.91
N HIS A 176 6.69 -2.58 -7.29
CA HIS A 176 6.11 -3.91 -7.43
C HIS A 176 5.67 -4.19 -8.87
N TYR A 177 4.95 -3.25 -9.49
CA TYR A 177 4.45 -3.41 -10.86
C TYR A 177 5.51 -3.18 -11.94
N ALA A 178 6.68 -2.65 -11.60
CA ALA A 178 7.84 -2.57 -12.51
C ALA A 178 8.61 -3.91 -12.64
N LYS A 179 8.44 -4.85 -11.69
CA LYS A 179 9.11 -6.16 -11.72
C LYS A 179 8.44 -7.08 -12.75
N PRO A 180 9.19 -7.94 -13.46
CA PRO A 180 8.58 -8.95 -14.33
C PRO A 180 7.69 -9.89 -13.51
N LEU A 181 6.54 -10.28 -14.08
CA LEU A 181 5.68 -11.29 -13.47
C LEU A 181 6.32 -12.64 -13.73
N LEU A 182 6.75 -13.35 -12.69
CA LEU A 182 7.31 -14.69 -12.87
C LEU A 182 6.16 -15.66 -13.09
N LEU A 183 5.88 -15.95 -14.36
CA LEU A 183 5.00 -17.04 -14.76
C LEU A 183 5.86 -18.30 -14.79
N THR A 184 5.44 -19.37 -14.10
CA THR A 184 6.10 -20.67 -14.18
C THR A 184 6.01 -21.19 -15.62
N SER A 185 7.07 -20.99 -16.41
CA SER A 185 7.22 -21.53 -17.75
C SER A 185 7.90 -22.90 -17.67
N GLY A 186 7.11 -23.96 -17.67
CA GLY A 186 7.58 -25.35 -17.73
C GLY A 186 6.39 -26.28 -17.56
N PHE A 187 6.28 -27.31 -18.40
CA PHE A 187 5.24 -28.33 -18.27
C PHE A 187 5.43 -29.07 -16.95
N VAL A 188 4.60 -28.72 -15.97
CA VAL A 188 4.25 -29.57 -14.83
C VAL A 188 2.73 -29.62 -14.82
N THR A 189 2.18 -30.78 -15.17
CA THR A 189 0.78 -31.12 -14.93
C THR A 189 0.61 -31.33 -13.42
N THR A 190 0.48 -30.23 -12.68
CA THR A 190 -0.16 -30.20 -11.38
C THR A 190 -1.28 -29.18 -11.48
N GLN A 191 -2.47 -29.51 -10.96
CA GLN A 191 -3.52 -28.50 -10.82
C GLN A 191 -2.92 -27.30 -10.09
N LEU A 192 -2.79 -26.18 -10.79
CA LEU A 192 -2.35 -24.91 -10.22
C LEU A 192 -3.36 -24.54 -9.14
N ASP A 193 -2.91 -24.69 -7.91
CA ASP A 193 -3.65 -24.43 -6.70
C ASP A 193 -4.19 -22.99 -6.73
N ASN A 194 -5.51 -22.87 -6.64
CA ASN A 194 -6.14 -21.58 -6.35
C ASN A 194 -5.82 -21.24 -4.89
N THR A 195 -4.62 -20.74 -4.61
CA THR A 195 -4.22 -20.38 -3.24
C THR A 195 -5.10 -19.24 -2.74
N VAL A 196 -5.73 -19.45 -1.59
CA VAL A 196 -6.49 -18.40 -0.90
C VAL A 196 -5.58 -17.75 0.14
N THR A 197 -5.23 -16.48 -0.06
CA THR A 197 -4.56 -15.69 0.97
C THR A 197 -5.59 -14.84 1.72
N MET A 198 -5.63 -14.95 3.04
CA MET A 198 -6.49 -14.16 3.91
C MET A 198 -5.66 -13.17 4.72
N VAL A 199 -6.01 -11.88 4.67
CA VAL A 199 -5.39 -10.82 5.46
C VAL A 199 -6.43 -10.22 6.39
N TRP A 200 -6.08 -10.10 7.67
CA TRP A 200 -6.93 -9.57 8.73
C TRP A 200 -6.37 -8.24 9.24
N CYS A 201 -7.19 -7.21 9.22
CA CYS A 201 -6.80 -5.86 9.60
C CYS A 201 -7.42 -5.51 10.94
N ASN A 202 -6.56 -5.23 11.91
CA ASN A 202 -6.97 -5.02 13.27
C ASN A 202 -7.46 -3.59 13.48
N ARG A 203 -8.32 -3.45 14.47
CA ARG A 203 -8.88 -2.18 14.90
C ARG A 203 -7.84 -1.21 15.42
#